data_AF-A0A4P7HIG0-F1
#
_entry.id   AF-A0A4P7HIG0-F1
#
_cell.length_a   1.000
_cell.length_b   1.000
_cell.length_c   1.000
_cell.angle_alpha   90.00
_cell.angle_beta   90.00
_cell.angle_gamma   90.00
#
_symmetry.space_group_name_H-M   'P 1'
#
loop_
_entity.id
_entity.type
_entity.pdbx_description
1 polymer ?
#
loop_
_entity_poly.entity_id
_entity_poly.type
_entity_poly.pdbx_seq_one_letter_code
_entity_poly.pdbx_strand_id
1 'polypeptide(L)' 'MFYKVAVLTVALGSLTACTQRYETPPVEVETPDGPVTCQLYAPWLVLWDEPVTYPEAMDKAEAVSVCRQEGMFRKFGE' A
#
# COMPACT_ATOMS: atom_id res chain seq x y z
N MET A 1 13.57 12.00 43.09
CA MET A 1 12.71 10.89 42.60
C MET A 1 11.86 11.31 41.39
N PHE A 2 11.31 12.53 41.38
CA PHE A 2 10.55 13.11 40.26
C PHE A 2 11.31 13.22 38.91
N TYR A 3 12.61 13.52 38.95
CA TYR A 3 13.47 13.56 37.76
C TYR A 3 13.51 12.21 37.00
N LYS A 4 13.51 11.08 37.71
CA LYS A 4 13.52 9.74 37.09
C LYS A 4 12.21 9.47 36.35
N VAL A 5 11.09 9.94 36.90
CA VAL A 5 9.76 9.83 36.28
C VAL A 5 9.68 10.70 35.02
N ALA A 6 10.22 11.93 35.07
CA ALA A 6 10.26 12.85 33.94
C ALA A 6 11.10 12.32 32.76
N VAL A 7 12.26 11.71 33.03
CA VAL A 7 13.12 11.10 32.00
C VAL A 7 12.43 9.91 31.33
N LEU A 8 11.72 9.09 32.11
CA LEU A 8 10.94 7.96 31.58
C LEU A 8 9.81 8.41 30.64
N THR A 9 9.08 9.47 31.00
CA THR A 9 7.98 9.99 30.16
C THR A 9 8.44 10.58 28.84
N VAL A 10 9.63 11.23 28.79
CA VAL A 10 10.18 11.78 27.54
C VAL A 10 10.67 10.67 26.61
N ALA A 11 11.25 9.59 27.14
CA ALA A 11 11.72 8.46 26.35
C ALA A 11 10.58 7.63 25.72
N LEU A 12 9.42 7.56 26.36
CA LEU A 12 8.24 6.85 25.84
C LEU A 12 7.45 7.67 24.81
N GLY A 13 7.51 9.00 24.87
CA GLY A 13 6.80 9.90 23.95
C GLY A 13 7.41 10.01 22.54
N SER A 14 8.68 9.65 22.36
CA SER A 14 9.38 9.75 21.07
C SER A 14 9.12 8.57 20.12
N LEU A 15 8.32 7.59 20.52
CA LEU A 15 7.96 6.41 19.70
C LEU A 15 6.68 6.63 18.88
N THR A 16 6.14 7.85 18.79
CA THR A 16 5.02 8.13 17.88
C THR A 16 5.47 7.85 16.46
N ALA A 17 4.96 6.73 15.94
CA ALA A 17 5.38 6.05 14.74
C ALA A 17 5.53 6.99 13.53
N CYS A 18 6.69 6.93 12.89
CA CYS A 18 6.88 7.44 11.54
C CYS A 18 6.10 6.51 10.60
N THR A 19 4.83 6.81 10.32
CA THR A 19 4.05 6.02 9.34
C THR A 19 4.47 6.49 7.96
N GLN A 20 5.44 5.82 7.35
CA GLN A 20 5.71 6.02 5.93
C GLN A 20 4.56 5.37 5.15
N ARG A 21 3.58 6.20 4.75
CA ARG A 21 2.41 5.73 4.01
C ARG A 21 2.75 5.69 2.52
N TYR A 22 3.43 4.62 2.12
CA TYR A 22 3.73 4.34 0.72
C TYR A 22 2.52 3.81 -0.04
N GLU A 23 1.50 3.38 0.68
CA GLU A 23 0.28 2.78 0.15
C GLU A 23 -0.80 3.84 -0.14
N THR A 24 -1.43 3.70 -1.30
CA THR A 24 -2.68 4.39 -1.60
C THR A 24 -3.84 3.70 -0.88
N PRO A 25 -5.02 4.34 -0.77
CA PRO A 25 -6.25 3.57 -0.58
C PRO A 25 -6.38 2.49 -1.67
N PRO A 26 -6.96 1.32 -1.37
CA PRO A 26 -7.20 0.29 -2.37
C PRO A 26 -8.01 0.83 -3.55
N VAL A 27 -7.64 0.39 -4.74
CA VAL A 27 -8.22 0.82 -6.01
C VAL A 27 -8.90 -0.37 -6.67
N GLU A 28 -10.12 -0.20 -7.14
CA GLU A 28 -10.79 -1.22 -7.95
C GLU A 28 -10.52 -0.97 -9.43
N VAL A 29 -10.08 -2.02 -10.14
CA VAL A 29 -9.79 -2.01 -11.57
C VAL A 29 -10.72 -3.02 -12.23
N GLU A 30 -11.56 -2.54 -13.15
CA GLU A 30 -12.47 -3.38 -13.91
C GLU A 30 -11.71 -4.17 -14.98
N THR A 31 -11.93 -5.49 -15.01
CA THR A 31 -11.36 -6.40 -16.03
C THR A 31 -12.47 -7.25 -16.65
N PRO A 32 -12.24 -7.89 -17.82
CA PRO A 32 -13.24 -8.76 -18.45
C PRO A 32 -13.70 -9.92 -17.57
N ASP A 33 -12.83 -10.42 -16.67
CA ASP A 33 -13.11 -11.57 -15.79
C ASP A 33 -13.68 -11.15 -14.43
N GLY A 34 -13.82 -9.84 -14.20
CA GLY A 34 -14.36 -9.24 -12.97
C GLY A 34 -13.43 -8.21 -12.35
N PRO A 35 -13.85 -7.56 -11.25
CA PRO A 35 -13.07 -6.51 -10.61
C PRO A 35 -11.85 -7.07 -9.88
N VAL A 36 -10.72 -6.38 -10.00
CA VAL A 36 -9.50 -6.61 -9.21
C VAL A 36 -9.31 -5.42 -8.27
N THR A 37 -9.24 -5.68 -6.97
CA THR A 37 -8.91 -4.64 -6.00
C THR A 37 -7.41 -4.65 -5.75
N CYS A 38 -6.74 -3.56 -6.08
CA CYS A 38 -5.29 -3.40 -6.02
C CYS A 38 -4.85 -2.53 -4.84
N GLN A 39 -3.84 -3.00 -4.12
CA GLN A 39 -3.03 -2.16 -3.26
C GLN A 39 -1.89 -1.58 -4.10
N LEU A 40 -1.92 -0.27 -4.33
CA LEU A 40 -0.86 0.44 -5.03
C LEU A 40 0.10 1.09 -4.04
N TYR A 41 1.36 1.09 -4.39
CA TYR A 41 2.45 1.73 -3.67
C TYR A 41 2.91 3.00 -4.40
N ALA A 42 3.91 3.68 -3.84
CA ALA A 42 4.46 4.90 -4.41
C ALA A 42 4.89 4.70 -5.89
N PRO A 43 4.88 5.74 -6.74
CA PRO A 43 5.17 5.61 -8.18
C PRO A 43 6.56 5.03 -8.54
N TRP A 44 7.52 5.03 -7.60
CA TRP A 44 8.82 4.38 -7.77
C TRP A 44 8.87 2.94 -7.23
N LEU A 45 7.78 2.44 -6.67
CA LEU A 45 7.62 1.12 -6.05
C LEU A 45 6.56 0.26 -6.74
N VAL A 46 6.20 0.53 -8.00
CA VAL A 46 5.15 -0.21 -8.74
C VAL A 46 5.35 -1.74 -8.71
N LEU A 47 6.58 -2.23 -8.61
CA LEU A 47 6.83 -3.68 -8.47
C LEU A 47 6.26 -4.29 -7.17
N TRP A 48 5.92 -3.47 -6.18
CA TRP A 48 5.28 -3.86 -4.93
C TRP A 48 3.76 -3.86 -5.02
N ASP A 49 3.17 -3.37 -6.12
CA ASP A 49 1.71 -3.36 -6.29
C ASP A 49 1.18 -4.80 -6.34
N GLU A 50 0.17 -5.06 -5.52
CA GLU A 50 -0.38 -6.39 -5.29
C GLU A 50 -1.92 -6.37 -5.24
N PRO A 51 -2.57 -7.48 -5.65
CA PRO A 51 -4.01 -7.60 -5.54
C PRO A 51 -4.41 -7.93 -4.08
N VAL A 52 -5.37 -7.18 -3.56
CA VAL A 52 -6.09 -7.46 -2.30
C VAL A 52 -7.15 -8.52 -2.54
N THR A 53 -7.91 -8.39 -3.63
CA THR A 53 -8.92 -9.36 -4.08
C THR A 53 -8.96 -9.42 -5.60
N TYR A 54 -9.29 -10.59 -6.14
CA TYR A 54 -9.41 -10.85 -7.58
C TYR A 54 -10.40 -12.01 -7.80
N PRO A 55 -10.96 -12.16 -9.02
CA PRO A 55 -11.88 -13.25 -9.35
C PRO A 55 -11.22 -14.63 -9.16
N GLU A 56 -11.98 -15.61 -8.67
CA GLU A 56 -11.46 -16.98 -8.41
C GLU A 56 -10.93 -17.67 -9.69
N ALA A 57 -11.50 -17.33 -10.84
CA ALA A 57 -11.08 -17.87 -12.14
C ALA A 57 -9.79 -17.22 -12.69
N MET A 58 -9.34 -16.10 -12.11
CA MET A 58 -8.15 -15.36 -12.55
C MET A 58 -6.90 -15.87 -11.82
N ASP A 59 -5.80 -16.02 -12.55
CA ASP A 59 -4.52 -16.38 -11.93
C ASP A 59 -3.96 -15.21 -11.11
N LYS A 60 -3.33 -15.51 -9.97
CA LYS A 60 -2.75 -14.46 -9.12
C LYS A 60 -1.71 -13.62 -9.87
N ALA A 61 -0.90 -14.21 -10.75
CA ALA A 61 0.11 -13.47 -11.51
C ALA A 61 -0.53 -12.51 -12.52
N GLU A 62 -1.68 -12.88 -13.09
CA GLU A 62 -2.49 -12.00 -13.92
C GLU A 62 -3.03 -10.82 -13.12
N ALA A 63 -3.62 -11.07 -11.94
CA ALA A 63 -4.09 -10.00 -11.05
C ALA A 63 -2.95 -9.06 -10.61
N VAL A 64 -1.75 -9.58 -10.34
CA VAL A 64 -0.55 -8.75 -10.08
C VAL A 64 -0.19 -7.90 -11.30
N SER A 65 -0.28 -8.46 -12.51
CA SER A 65 -0.03 -7.72 -13.76
C SER A 65 -1.02 -6.55 -13.92
N VAL A 66 -2.30 -6.78 -13.62
CA VAL A 66 -3.34 -5.74 -13.63
C VAL A 66 -2.98 -4.61 -12.66
N CYS A 67 -2.66 -4.93 -11.41
CA CYS A 67 -2.33 -3.92 -10.40
C CYS A 67 -1.08 -3.10 -10.75
N ARG A 68 -0.05 -3.76 -11.28
CA ARG A 68 1.16 -3.08 -11.75
C ARG A 68 0.92 -2.21 -12.97
N GLN A 69 0.06 -2.65 -13.90
CA GLN A 69 -0.30 -1.84 -15.06
C GLN A 69 -1.03 -0.57 -14.61
N GLU A 70 -1.95 -0.67 -13.65
CA GLU A 70 -2.63 0.48 -13.07
C GLU A 70 -1.64 1.43 -12.35
N GLY A 71 -0.72 0.89 -11.55
CA GLY A 71 0.36 1.67 -10.92
C GLY A 71 1.24 2.41 -11.94
N MET A 72 1.60 1.75 -13.05
CA MET A 72 2.33 2.37 -14.15
C MET A 72 1.50 3.44 -14.87
N PHE A 73 0.21 3.20 -15.10
CA PHE A 73 -0.68 4.17 -15.74
C PHE A 73 -0.75 5.46 -14.92
N ARG A 74 -0.99 5.34 -13.61
CA ARG A 74 -1.04 6.49 -12.70
C ARG A 74 0.28 7.25 -12.62
N LYS A 75 1.41 6.53 -12.60
CA LYS A 75 2.74 7.15 -12.61
C LYS A 75 2.98 8.07 -13.81
N PHE A 76 2.43 7.72 -14.98
CA PHE A 76 2.64 8.48 -16.22
C PHE A 76 1.43 9.36 -16.61
N GLY A 77 0.31 9.22 -15.92
CA GLY A 77 -0.90 10.03 -16.12
C GLY A 77 -0.96 11.28 -15.26
N GLU A 78 -0.04 11.44 -14.30
CA GLU A 78 0.26 12.69 -13.58
C GLU A 78 1.20 13.60 -14.37
#